data_AF-A0A8T8DYS3-F1
#
_entry.id   AF-A0A8T8DYS3-F1
#
_cell.length_a   1.000
_cell.length_b   1.000
_cell.length_c   1.000
_cell.angle_alpha   90.00
_cell.angle_beta   90.00
_cell.angle_gamma   90.00
#
_symmetry.space_group_name_H-M   'P 1'
#
loop_
_entity.id
_entity.type
_entity.pdbx_description
1 polymer ?
#
loop_
_entity_poly.entity_id
_entity_poly.type
_entity_poly.pdbx_seq_one_letter_code
_entity_poly.pdbx_strand_id
1 'polypeptide(L)'
;MKKYAEDQEFGPPDNKPHNEGILLFSDSKTCYGEDLSSILSDITSEISGYNETIVADPHGEGLDLMKDDPIEAETIFLKNSLWLIHYECITENGLKDDFRSAIQATPPRTQVCIWIDTPEAKHDDIEDDLDKITDSQNVYTVKSKNVLKTNIKLYLDLHANPKRGKEEVIEWNHTVCDLLNARS
;
A
#
# COMPACT_ATOMS: atom_id res chain seq x y z
N MET A 1 28.53 26.26 -6.81
CA MET A 1 27.31 25.84 -7.55
C MET A 1 27.39 24.35 -7.76
N LYS A 2 26.53 23.58 -7.07
CA LYS A 2 26.39 22.13 -7.28
C LYS A 2 25.80 21.93 -8.67
N LYS A 3 26.46 21.11 -9.51
CA LYS A 3 25.89 20.66 -10.78
C LYS A 3 24.70 19.75 -10.44
N TYR A 4 23.51 20.14 -10.87
CA TYR A 4 22.37 19.25 -10.88
C TYR A 4 22.66 18.12 -11.87
N ALA A 5 22.25 16.91 -11.51
CA ALA A 5 22.33 15.73 -12.34
C ALA A 5 21.37 15.88 -13.53
N GLU A 6 21.78 16.66 -14.52
CA GLU A 6 21.24 16.57 -15.87
C GLU A 6 21.93 15.35 -16.53
N ASP A 7 21.14 14.54 -17.22
CA ASP A 7 21.53 13.39 -18.05
C ASP A 7 21.64 12.01 -17.39
N GLN A 8 20.70 11.63 -16.52
CA GLN A 8 20.39 10.20 -16.40
C GLN A 8 19.49 9.82 -17.59
N GLU A 9 20.12 9.42 -18.71
CA GLU A 9 19.41 8.75 -19.80
C GLU A 9 18.78 7.47 -19.24
N PHE A 10 17.50 7.56 -18.87
CA PHE A 10 16.71 6.38 -18.57
C PHE A 10 16.58 5.59 -19.87
N GLY A 11 17.32 4.48 -19.96
CA GLY A 11 17.19 3.53 -21.05
C GLY A 11 15.73 3.13 -21.30
N PRO A 12 15.43 2.47 -22.44
CA PRO A 12 14.09 1.97 -22.71
C PRO A 12 13.58 1.18 -21.49
N PRO A 13 12.29 1.32 -21.12
CA PRO A 13 11.75 0.65 -19.92
C PRO A 13 12.14 -0.82 -19.97
N ASP A 14 12.78 -1.31 -18.90
CA ASP A 14 13.20 -2.71 -18.80
C ASP A 14 11.95 -3.58 -19.05
N ASN A 15 12.04 -4.55 -19.95
CA ASN A 15 10.93 -5.46 -20.27
C ASN A 15 10.70 -6.49 -19.13
N LYS A 16 11.19 -6.21 -17.93
CA LYS A 16 11.02 -7.05 -16.75
C LYS A 16 9.78 -6.64 -15.98
N PRO A 17 9.07 -7.63 -15.38
CA PRO A 17 8.07 -7.34 -14.37
C PRO A 17 8.63 -6.46 -13.25
N HIS A 18 7.98 -5.34 -13.00
CA HIS A 18 7.97 -4.62 -11.74
C HIS A 18 7.21 -5.46 -10.71
N ASN A 19 7.86 -5.77 -9.60
CA ASN A 19 7.19 -6.40 -8.47
C ASN A 19 6.69 -5.29 -7.55
N GLU A 20 5.37 -5.17 -7.42
CA GLU A 20 4.76 -4.27 -6.45
C GLU A 20 4.55 -5.05 -5.15
N GLY A 21 5.20 -4.58 -4.08
CA GLY A 21 5.01 -5.16 -2.76
C GLY A 21 3.75 -4.62 -2.10
N ILE A 22 2.88 -5.53 -1.69
CA ILE A 22 1.66 -5.19 -0.94
C ILE A 22 1.85 -5.59 0.51
N LEU A 23 1.79 -4.59 1.39
CA LEU A 23 1.90 -4.82 2.83
C LEU A 23 0.53 -5.18 3.41
N LEU A 24 0.44 -6.34 4.08
CA LEU A 24 -0.81 -6.85 4.64
C LEU A 24 -0.82 -6.76 6.16
N PHE A 25 -1.81 -6.07 6.72
CA PHE A 25 -2.11 -6.06 8.15
C PHE A 25 -3.44 -6.75 8.39
N SER A 26 -3.41 -8.03 8.73
CA SER A 26 -4.62 -8.79 9.03
C SER A 26 -4.28 -10.02 9.85
N ASP A 27 -5.13 -10.36 10.82
CA ASP A 27 -5.08 -11.64 11.53
C ASP A 27 -5.64 -12.80 10.67
N SER A 28 -6.18 -12.50 9.48
CA SER A 28 -6.64 -13.51 8.50
C SER A 28 -6.11 -13.21 7.09
N LYS A 29 -5.94 -14.25 6.26
CA LYS A 29 -5.58 -14.08 4.83
C LYS A 29 -6.79 -13.87 3.93
N THR A 30 -7.97 -13.69 4.53
CA THR A 30 -9.24 -13.54 3.82
C THR A 30 -9.79 -12.13 3.94
N CYS A 31 -10.46 -11.67 2.89
CA CYS A 31 -11.14 -10.39 2.83
C CYS A 31 -12.50 -10.60 2.14
N TYR A 32 -13.60 -10.26 2.84
CA TYR A 32 -14.97 -10.48 2.38
C TYR A 32 -15.27 -11.95 2.06
N GLY A 33 -14.73 -12.86 2.87
CA GLY A 33 -14.87 -14.31 2.70
C GLY A 33 -14.09 -14.92 1.52
N GLU A 34 -13.20 -14.16 0.88
CA GLU A 34 -12.37 -14.62 -0.23
C GLU A 34 -10.88 -14.47 0.12
N ASP A 35 -10.04 -15.37 -0.37
CA ASP A 35 -8.59 -15.28 -0.15
C ASP A 35 -8.01 -14.05 -0.87
N LEU A 36 -7.17 -13.28 -0.18
CA LEU A 36 -6.63 -12.04 -0.72
C LEU A 36 -5.75 -12.27 -1.95
N SER A 37 -4.98 -13.36 -2.00
CA SER A 37 -4.15 -13.67 -3.17
C SER A 37 -5.00 -13.93 -4.41
N SER A 38 -6.20 -14.51 -4.22
CA SER A 38 -7.17 -14.69 -5.30
C SER A 38 -7.74 -13.34 -5.78
N ILE A 39 -8.09 -12.45 -4.84
CA ILE A 39 -8.55 -11.08 -5.16
C ILE A 39 -7.48 -10.32 -5.98
N LEU A 40 -6.21 -10.39 -5.57
CA LEU A 40 -5.10 -9.72 -6.26
C LEU A 40 -4.83 -10.34 -7.64
N SER A 41 -4.88 -11.67 -7.75
CA SER A 41 -4.75 -12.38 -9.03
C SER A 41 -5.85 -11.95 -10.02
N ASP A 42 -7.09 -11.83 -9.57
CA ASP A 42 -8.19 -11.34 -10.39
C ASP A 42 -7.92 -9.92 -10.91
N ILE A 43 -7.52 -9.01 -10.02
CA ILE A 43 -7.29 -7.60 -10.37
C ILE A 43 -6.14 -7.46 -11.37
N THR A 44 -5.00 -8.09 -11.08
CA THR A 44 -3.80 -7.98 -11.93
C THR A 44 -4.05 -8.54 -13.33
N SER A 45 -4.87 -9.58 -13.47
CA SER A 45 -5.26 -10.14 -14.78
C SER A 45 -6.01 -9.17 -15.70
N GLU A 46 -6.63 -8.13 -15.14
CA GLU A 46 -7.41 -7.12 -15.87
C GLU A 46 -6.60 -5.87 -16.26
N ILE A 47 -5.35 -5.73 -15.82
CA ILE A 47 -4.51 -4.55 -16.09
C ILE A 47 -3.88 -4.66 -17.49
N SER A 48 -4.33 -3.81 -18.41
CA SER A 48 -4.01 -3.91 -19.84
C SER A 48 -2.71 -3.23 -20.25
N GLY A 49 -2.08 -3.75 -21.32
CA GLY A 49 -1.09 -3.01 -22.12
C GLY A 49 0.35 -3.39 -21.83
N TYR A 50 0.58 -4.23 -20.83
CA TYR A 50 1.80 -5.00 -20.56
C TYR A 50 1.36 -6.00 -19.48
N ASN A 51 0.71 -7.10 -19.88
CA ASN A 51 -0.01 -8.00 -18.97
C ASN A 51 0.90 -8.75 -17.97
N GLU A 52 2.19 -8.39 -17.90
CA GLU A 52 3.25 -8.98 -17.09
C GLU A 52 4.04 -7.90 -16.31
N THR A 53 3.68 -6.60 -16.37
CA THR A 53 4.57 -5.56 -15.81
C THR A 53 4.47 -5.51 -14.31
N ILE A 54 3.28 -5.75 -13.76
CA ILE A 54 3.07 -5.61 -12.32
C ILE A 54 2.75 -6.99 -11.81
N VAL A 55 3.67 -7.54 -11.04
CA VAL A 55 3.41 -8.71 -10.20
C VAL A 55 3.19 -8.17 -8.80
N ALA A 56 1.94 -8.19 -8.36
CA ALA A 56 1.57 -7.81 -7.02
C ALA A 56 1.71 -9.04 -6.10
N ASP A 57 2.82 -9.10 -5.38
CA ASP A 57 3.06 -10.15 -4.38
C ASP A 57 2.72 -9.57 -3.00
N PRO A 58 1.76 -10.15 -2.25
CA PRO A 58 1.55 -9.77 -0.86
C PRO A 58 2.82 -10.07 -0.04
N HIS A 59 3.60 -9.03 0.21
CA HIS A 59 4.84 -9.08 0.97
C HIS A 59 4.58 -8.63 2.41
N GLY A 60 4.69 -9.57 3.34
CA GLY A 60 4.76 -9.31 4.77
C GLY A 60 3.43 -9.44 5.52
N GLU A 61 3.49 -10.13 6.65
CA GLU A 61 2.49 -10.05 7.72
C GLU A 61 2.85 -8.80 8.54
N GLY A 62 2.49 -7.62 8.01
CA GLY A 62 2.88 -6.31 8.55
C GLY A 62 2.50 -6.12 10.02
N LEU A 63 1.47 -6.84 10.46
CA LEU A 63 1.04 -6.89 11.86
C LEU A 63 2.12 -7.49 12.79
N ASP A 64 2.77 -8.57 12.38
CA ASP A 64 3.82 -9.21 13.17
C ASP A 64 5.08 -8.33 13.19
N LEU A 65 5.44 -7.75 12.04
CA LEU A 65 6.54 -6.79 11.94
C LEU A 65 6.35 -5.60 12.90
N MET A 66 5.15 -5.02 12.93
CA MET A 66 4.82 -3.89 13.81
C MET A 66 4.98 -4.24 15.30
N LYS A 67 4.70 -5.50 15.67
CA LYS A 67 4.77 -5.97 17.07
C LYS A 67 6.18 -6.39 17.49
N ASP A 68 6.93 -7.03 16.60
CA ASP A 68 8.16 -7.74 16.94
C ASP A 68 9.44 -6.89 16.74
N ASP A 69 9.51 -6.09 15.67
CA ASP A 69 10.67 -5.23 15.38
C ASP A 69 10.25 -3.91 14.72
N PRO A 70 10.00 -2.86 15.52
CA PRO A 70 9.57 -1.55 15.00
C PRO A 70 10.56 -0.89 14.05
N ILE A 71 11.87 -1.19 14.14
CA ILE A 71 12.90 -0.57 13.30
C ILE A 71 12.92 -1.24 11.92
N GLU A 72 12.87 -2.58 11.88
CA GLU A 72 12.75 -3.31 10.63
C GLU A 72 11.39 -3.05 9.96
N ALA A 73 10.32 -2.99 10.75
CA ALA A 73 8.98 -2.66 10.31
C ALA A 73 8.95 -1.33 9.56
N GLU A 74 9.54 -0.28 10.14
CA GLU A 74 9.59 1.04 9.51
C GLU A 74 10.26 1.01 8.13
N THR A 75 11.34 0.25 7.97
CA THR A 75 12.02 0.10 6.66
C THR A 75 11.13 -0.61 5.65
N ILE A 76 10.42 -1.65 6.07
CA ILE A 76 9.51 -2.41 5.20
C ILE A 76 8.31 -1.55 4.83
N PHE A 77 7.74 -0.83 5.78
CA PHE A 77 6.59 0.05 5.61
C PHE A 77 6.87 1.12 4.54
N LEU A 78 8.04 1.76 4.60
CA LEU A 78 8.44 2.75 3.60
C LEU A 78 8.62 2.17 2.19
N LYS A 79 9.01 0.90 2.07
CA LYS A 79 9.28 0.23 0.78
C LYS A 79 8.06 -0.35 0.10
N ASN A 80 6.89 -0.32 0.73
CA ASN A 80 5.65 -0.83 0.14
C ASN A 80 4.70 0.35 -0.05
N SER A 81 4.31 0.61 -1.29
CA SER A 81 3.47 1.76 -1.63
C SER A 81 1.97 1.45 -1.66
N LEU A 82 1.59 0.18 -1.46
CA LEU A 82 0.20 -0.23 -1.24
C LEU A 82 0.08 -1.03 0.05
N TRP A 83 -0.74 -0.55 0.98
CA TRP A 83 -1.01 -1.20 2.26
C TRP A 83 -2.47 -1.62 2.31
N LEU A 84 -2.72 -2.86 2.71
CA LEU A 84 -4.05 -3.39 2.94
C LEU A 84 -4.18 -3.73 4.42
N ILE A 85 -5.14 -3.10 5.10
CA ILE A 85 -5.32 -3.21 6.55
C ILE A 85 -6.74 -3.69 6.85
N HIS A 86 -6.86 -4.77 7.63
CA HIS A 86 -8.13 -5.12 8.25
C HIS A 86 -8.40 -4.16 9.41
N TYR A 87 -9.60 -3.55 9.47
CA TYR A 87 -9.90 -2.53 10.48
C TYR A 87 -9.62 -2.98 11.92
N GLU A 88 -9.88 -4.26 12.25
CA GLU A 88 -9.66 -4.82 13.60
C GLU A 88 -8.19 -4.76 14.03
N CYS A 89 -7.24 -4.80 13.09
CA CYS A 89 -5.84 -4.63 13.42
C CYS A 89 -5.54 -3.25 14.01
N ILE A 90 -6.31 -2.23 13.63
CA ILE A 90 -6.18 -0.87 14.16
C ILE A 90 -6.99 -0.73 15.45
N THR A 91 -8.24 -1.20 15.46
CA THR A 91 -9.20 -0.89 16.52
C THR A 91 -9.14 -1.84 17.72
N GLU A 92 -8.78 -3.11 17.51
CA GLU A 92 -8.85 -4.15 18.55
C GLU A 92 -7.48 -4.55 19.10
N ASN A 93 -6.44 -4.53 18.26
CA ASN A 93 -5.09 -4.96 18.67
C ASN A 93 -4.30 -3.92 19.49
N GLY A 94 -4.91 -2.78 19.83
CA GLY A 94 -4.26 -1.72 20.62
C GLY A 94 -3.16 -0.96 19.88
N LEU A 95 -3.02 -1.15 18.57
CA LEU A 95 -1.97 -0.58 17.71
C LEU A 95 -2.36 0.78 17.10
N LYS A 96 -3.40 1.41 17.64
CA LYS A 96 -3.97 2.67 17.12
C LYS A 96 -2.92 3.75 16.90
N ASP A 97 -2.06 3.98 17.90
CA ASP A 97 -1.05 5.03 17.84
C ASP A 97 0.13 4.63 16.93
N ASP A 98 0.45 3.33 16.84
CA ASP A 98 1.45 2.79 15.93
C ASP A 98 1.02 2.96 14.47
N PHE A 99 -0.23 2.59 14.14
CA PHE A 99 -0.81 2.81 12.81
C PHE A 99 -0.90 4.29 12.45
N ARG A 100 -1.34 5.15 13.38
CA ARG A 100 -1.35 6.60 13.14
C ARG A 100 0.05 7.10 12.78
N SER A 101 1.05 6.73 13.56
CA SER A 101 2.44 7.16 13.36
C SER A 101 3.00 6.63 12.03
N ALA A 102 2.76 5.34 11.74
CA ALA A 102 3.22 4.70 10.51
C ALA A 102 2.57 5.30 9.26
N ILE A 103 1.25 5.50 9.27
CA ILE A 103 0.50 6.10 8.15
C ILE A 103 0.97 7.54 7.90
N GLN A 104 1.17 8.34 8.95
CA GLN A 104 1.67 9.72 8.82
C GLN A 104 3.11 9.77 8.29
N ALA A 105 3.90 8.72 8.52
CA ALA A 105 5.25 8.60 8.00
C ALA A 105 5.32 8.04 6.57
N THR A 106 4.19 7.59 6.00
CA THR A 106 4.20 7.04 4.64
C THR A 106 4.61 8.11 3.62
N PRO A 107 5.44 7.75 2.62
CA PRO A 107 5.76 8.65 1.52
C PRO A 107 4.48 9.11 0.81
N PRO A 108 4.45 10.34 0.26
CA PRO A 108 3.38 10.76 -0.64
C PRO A 108 3.14 9.70 -1.72
N ARG A 109 1.86 9.48 -2.08
CA ARG A 109 1.40 8.47 -3.05
C ARG A 109 1.40 7.02 -2.56
N THR A 110 1.80 6.76 -1.31
CA THR A 110 1.50 5.48 -0.66
C THR A 110 -0.01 5.38 -0.45
N GLN A 111 -0.65 4.36 -1.02
CA GLN A 111 -2.07 4.13 -0.84
C GLN A 111 -2.30 3.14 0.31
N VAL A 112 -3.15 3.54 1.26
CA VAL A 112 -3.57 2.69 2.37
C VAL A 112 -5.05 2.40 2.22
N CYS A 113 -5.41 1.12 2.05
CA CYS A 113 -6.80 0.68 2.02
C CYS A 113 -7.13 -0.04 3.32
N ILE A 114 -8.08 0.48 4.08
CA ILE A 114 -8.57 -0.13 5.32
C ILE A 114 -9.92 -0.76 5.02
N TRP A 115 -10.01 -2.08 5.07
CA TRP A 115 -11.27 -2.77 4.75
C TRP A 115 -12.07 -3.10 6.01
N ILE A 116 -13.38 -2.90 5.90
CA ILE A 116 -14.36 -3.22 6.94
C ILE A 116 -15.11 -4.49 6.51
N ASP A 117 -14.72 -5.64 7.04
CA ASP A 117 -15.36 -6.94 6.77
C ASP A 117 -16.32 -7.32 7.91
N THR A 118 -17.37 -6.51 8.09
CA THR A 118 -18.39 -6.70 9.12
C THR A 118 -19.78 -6.34 8.57
N PRO A 119 -20.89 -6.65 9.26
CA PRO A 119 -22.22 -6.24 8.81
C PRO A 119 -22.35 -4.72 8.62
N GLU A 120 -23.08 -4.31 7.57
CA GLU A 120 -23.27 -2.91 7.15
C GLU A 120 -23.73 -1.97 8.28
N ALA A 121 -24.54 -2.49 9.21
CA ALA A 121 -25.04 -1.74 10.35
C ALA A 121 -23.95 -1.19 11.29
N LYS A 122 -22.69 -1.65 11.19
CA LYS A 122 -21.56 -1.15 11.98
C LYS A 122 -20.58 -0.28 11.17
N HIS A 123 -20.78 -0.14 9.85
CA HIS A 123 -19.78 0.46 8.97
C HIS A 123 -19.48 1.91 9.31
N ASP A 124 -20.51 2.70 9.60
CA ASP A 124 -20.35 4.14 9.87
C ASP A 124 -19.67 4.38 11.22
N ASP A 125 -20.04 3.62 12.26
CA ASP A 125 -19.39 3.70 13.57
C ASP A 125 -17.88 3.36 13.49
N ILE A 126 -17.52 2.35 12.69
CA ILE A 126 -16.13 1.95 12.48
C ILE A 126 -15.37 3.00 11.67
N GLU A 127 -15.98 3.52 10.60
CA GLU A 127 -15.37 4.56 9.76
C GLU A 127 -15.09 5.83 10.58
N ASP A 128 -16.05 6.28 11.40
CA ASP A 128 -15.87 7.43 12.31
C ASP A 128 -14.70 7.23 13.28
N ASP A 129 -14.46 5.99 13.73
CA ASP A 129 -13.34 5.66 14.61
C ASP A 129 -12.01 5.60 13.86
N LEU A 130 -12.01 5.10 12.61
CA LEU A 130 -10.84 5.09 11.73
C LEU A 130 -10.43 6.51 11.32
N ASP A 131 -11.37 7.38 10.99
CA ASP A 131 -11.10 8.76 10.57
C ASP A 131 -10.34 9.56 11.65
N LYS A 132 -10.60 9.28 12.93
CA LYS A 132 -9.85 9.86 14.06
C LYS A 132 -8.39 9.40 14.12
N ILE A 133 -8.04 8.33 13.42
CA ILE A 133 -6.74 7.65 13.46
C ILE A 133 -5.94 7.98 12.21
N THR A 134 -6.59 7.93 11.06
CA THR A 134 -5.95 7.84 9.76
C THR A 134 -6.20 9.04 8.86
N ASP A 135 -6.42 10.22 9.45
CA ASP A 135 -6.64 11.51 8.78
C ASP A 135 -5.46 11.88 7.83
N SER A 136 -5.46 11.28 6.65
CA SER A 136 -4.45 11.39 5.61
C SER A 136 -5.10 11.20 4.24
N GLN A 137 -4.66 11.99 3.27
CA GLN A 137 -5.28 12.04 1.93
C GLN A 137 -5.16 10.74 1.13
N ASN A 138 -4.28 9.83 1.53
CA ASN A 138 -4.03 8.59 0.80
C ASN A 138 -4.59 7.35 1.53
N VAL A 139 -5.43 7.56 2.56
CA VAL A 139 -6.12 6.49 3.27
C VAL A 139 -7.55 6.38 2.78
N TYR A 140 -7.97 5.16 2.47
CA TYR A 140 -9.29 4.85 1.97
C TYR A 140 -9.94 3.75 2.82
N THR A 141 -11.01 4.11 3.51
CA THR A 141 -11.88 3.13 4.16
C THR A 141 -12.78 2.49 3.10
N VAL A 142 -12.75 1.16 3.01
CA VAL A 142 -13.52 0.41 2.02
C VAL A 142 -14.50 -0.54 2.71
N LYS A 143 -15.77 -0.41 2.34
CA LYS A 143 -16.92 -1.09 2.97
C LYS A 143 -17.43 -2.29 2.16
N SER A 144 -16.79 -2.62 1.03
CA SER A 144 -17.16 -3.77 0.22
C SER A 144 -16.02 -4.28 -0.65
N LYS A 145 -16.11 -5.56 -1.04
CA LYS A 145 -15.16 -6.21 -1.97
C LYS A 145 -14.99 -5.46 -3.29
N ASN A 146 -16.09 -5.00 -3.89
CA ASN A 146 -16.06 -4.31 -5.17
C ASN A 146 -15.33 -2.96 -5.08
N VAL A 147 -15.53 -2.24 -3.98
CA VAL A 147 -14.83 -0.98 -3.71
C VAL A 147 -13.34 -1.23 -3.47
N LEU A 148 -12.99 -2.27 -2.70
CA LEU A 148 -11.59 -2.67 -2.51
C LEU A 148 -10.92 -3.02 -3.85
N LYS A 149 -11.53 -3.91 -4.64
CA LYS A 149 -11.04 -4.29 -5.98
C LYS A 149 -10.82 -3.08 -6.87
N THR A 150 -11.76 -2.13 -6.86
CA THR A 150 -11.65 -0.90 -7.66
C THR A 150 -10.49 -0.02 -7.21
N ASN A 151 -10.32 0.21 -5.91
CA ASN A 151 -9.23 1.03 -5.38
C ASN A 151 -7.85 0.43 -5.66
N ILE A 152 -7.69 -0.88 -5.45
CA ILE A 152 -6.44 -1.58 -5.77
C ILE A 152 -6.18 -1.52 -7.28
N LYS A 153 -7.18 -1.79 -8.12
CA LYS A 153 -7.03 -1.75 -9.58
C LYS A 153 -6.61 -0.37 -10.09
N LEU A 154 -7.26 0.69 -9.60
CA LEU A 154 -6.92 2.06 -9.97
C LEU A 154 -5.48 2.40 -9.58
N TYR A 155 -5.09 2.03 -8.37
CA TYR A 155 -3.72 2.22 -7.89
C TYR A 155 -2.70 1.50 -8.77
N LEU A 156 -2.91 0.20 -8.97
CA LEU A 156 -1.98 -0.63 -9.73
C LEU A 156 -1.90 -0.16 -11.19
N ASP A 157 -3.02 0.21 -11.83
CA ASP A 157 -3.03 0.62 -13.24
C ASP A 157 -2.49 2.04 -13.48
N LEU A 158 -2.72 2.98 -12.55
CA LEU A 158 -2.35 4.39 -12.74
C LEU A 158 -1.01 4.76 -12.10
N HIS A 159 -0.75 4.27 -10.89
CA HIS A 159 0.36 4.72 -10.06
C HIS A 159 1.52 3.72 -10.04
N ALA A 160 1.25 2.43 -9.83
CA ALA A 160 2.30 1.41 -9.82
C ALA A 160 2.71 0.96 -11.23
N ASN A 161 1.87 1.20 -12.23
CA ASN A 161 2.16 0.81 -13.61
C ASN A 161 3.26 1.69 -14.21
N PRO A 162 4.46 1.16 -14.49
CA PRO A 162 5.56 1.97 -15.01
C PRO A 162 5.31 2.46 -16.45
N LYS A 163 4.22 2.06 -17.11
CA LYS A 163 3.79 2.64 -18.39
C LYS A 163 2.96 3.91 -18.27
N ARG A 164 2.25 4.10 -17.15
CA ARG A 164 1.36 5.25 -16.92
C ARG A 164 1.88 6.16 -15.82
N GLY A 165 2.45 5.57 -14.76
CA GLY A 165 2.98 6.25 -13.58
C GLY A 165 4.51 6.26 -13.50
N LYS A 166 5.26 6.15 -14.61
CA LYS A 166 6.75 6.06 -14.57
C LYS A 166 7.40 7.14 -13.70
N GLU A 167 7.01 8.39 -13.91
CA GLU A 167 7.54 9.54 -13.17
C GLU A 167 7.17 9.45 -11.69
N GLU A 168 5.97 8.96 -11.40
CA GLU A 168 5.44 8.80 -10.04
C GLU A 168 6.19 7.70 -9.27
N VAL A 169 6.45 6.56 -9.92
CA VAL A 169 7.24 5.46 -9.37
C VAL A 169 8.68 5.91 -9.08
N ILE A 170 9.28 6.70 -9.97
CA ILE A 170 10.63 7.24 -9.77
C ILE A 170 10.66 8.23 -8.60
N GLU A 171 9.71 9.16 -8.55
CA GLU A 171 9.61 10.16 -7.48
C GLU A 171 9.40 9.50 -6.11
N TRP A 172 8.50 8.51 -6.05
CA TRP A 172 8.28 7.74 -4.83
C TRP A 172 9.55 7.00 -4.40
N ASN A 173 10.24 6.30 -5.33
CA ASN A 173 11.48 5.59 -5.02
C ASN A 173 12.58 6.53 -4.47
N HIS A 174 12.74 7.72 -5.04
CA HIS A 174 13.69 8.72 -4.52
C HIS A 174 13.31 9.18 -3.11
N THR A 175 12.01 9.45 -2.88
CA THR A 175 11.51 9.85 -1.56
C THR A 175 11.78 8.78 -0.50
N VAL A 176 11.53 7.51 -0.83
CA VAL A 176 11.83 6.37 0.05
C VAL A 176 13.32 6.30 0.37
N CYS A 177 14.19 6.43 -0.64
CA CYS A 177 15.64 6.41 -0.43
C CYS A 177 16.11 7.54 0.49
N ASP A 178 15.59 8.76 0.29
CA ASP A 178 15.93 9.91 1.13
C ASP A 178 15.48 9.72 2.58
N LEU A 179 14.27 9.18 2.80
CA LEU A 179 13.75 8.88 4.14
C LEU A 179 14.58 7.80 4.85
N LEU A 180 14.96 6.73 4.15
CA LEU A 180 15.80 5.68 4.72
C LEU A 180 17.21 6.19 5.04
N ASN A 181 17.81 7.00 4.16
CA ASN A 181 19.13 7.58 4.38
C ASN A 181 19.15 8.58 5.55
N ALA A 182 18.09 9.36 5.76
CA ALA A 182 18.00 10.30 6.87
C ALA A 182 17.91 9.63 8.25
N ARG A 183 17.60 8.32 8.27
CA ARG A 183 17.41 7.51 9.49
C ARG A 183 18.61 6.56 9.76
N SER A 184 19.56 6.50 8.84
CA SER A 184 20.81 5.71 8.92
C SER A 184 21.93 6.48 9.60
#